data_AF-A0A2N7NM72-F1
#
_entry.id   AF-A0A2N7NM72-F1
#
_cell.length_a   1.000
_cell.length_b   1.000
_cell.length_c   1.000
_cell.angle_alpha   90.00
_cell.angle_beta   90.00
_cell.angle_gamma   90.00
#
_symmetry.space_group_name_H-M   'P 1'
#
loop_
_entity.id
_entity.type
_entity.pdbx_description
1 polymer ?
#
loop_
_entity_poly.entity_id
_entity_poly.type
_entity_poly.pdbx_seq_one_letter_code
_entity_poly.pdbx_strand_id
1 'polypeptide(L)'
;MNDSCSYQKILVVATHCIGDSLLISAFTHSLRKAFPTATIDVLVNARGEMVFGTNPDVDSLVEIPPRASVKDYYRILKTHGRYDLVVNEMLNDRTAIYSFIFGKKRLGAIDESLSGAWVKKLIYTHYIKEQHRFEHKMSRVARMLDTIDVNCIARLVSPEELLPSAVQKRLPSNYIVVHAPSSNEIKQWPVSYWVEVINRLISAGYNIVLSGAKLERDETIVEQIISQVPESNQLVSVLGELSLAQTSVLIKHSDGFVGPDSGPGHLASGYSIPIVSIISVAPASMWSPWPYEEPIDVTNNLYSNGVSSQRVANIRLVQSERNCVPCYKNRCQISDDVYSPCLQDIKPDNVVSAVLEMMPLESINE
;
A
#
# COMPACT_ATOMS: atom_id res chain seq x y z
N MET A 1 -34.90 4.45 16.16
CA MET A 1 -34.16 5.64 15.70
C MET A 1 -33.29 6.07 16.85
N ASN A 2 -32.07 5.53 16.95
CA ASN A 2 -31.11 5.99 17.95
C ASN A 2 -30.53 7.31 17.44
N ASP A 3 -30.50 8.33 18.30
CA ASP A 3 -29.78 9.58 18.06
C ASP A 3 -28.34 9.25 17.68
N SER A 4 -28.07 9.18 16.37
CA SER A 4 -26.76 8.90 15.83
C SER A 4 -25.83 10.00 16.31
N CYS A 5 -24.78 9.62 17.02
CA CYS A 5 -23.69 10.53 17.34
C CYS A 5 -23.01 10.96 16.05
N SER A 6 -23.59 11.92 15.31
CA SER A 6 -23.06 12.33 14.02
C SER A 6 -21.80 13.15 14.26
N TYR A 7 -20.64 12.59 13.95
CA TYR A 7 -19.40 13.35 13.93
C TYR A 7 -19.47 14.31 12.74
N GLN A 8 -19.31 15.61 12.98
CA GLN A 8 -19.37 16.63 11.92
C GLN A 8 -17.96 17.00 11.44
N LYS A 9 -16.95 16.88 12.32
CA LYS A 9 -15.54 17.10 11.97
C LYS A 9 -14.67 15.94 12.44
N ILE A 10 -14.04 15.24 11.51
CA ILE A 10 -13.24 14.03 11.73
C ILE A 10 -11.81 14.26 11.26
N LEU A 11 -10.83 13.83 12.06
CA LEU A 11 -9.42 13.81 11.68
C LEU A 11 -8.92 12.37 11.64
N VAL A 12 -8.35 11.96 10.51
CA VAL A 12 -7.65 10.68 10.39
C VAL A 12 -6.14 10.89 10.48
N VAL A 13 -5.44 10.13 11.30
CA VAL A 13 -3.99 10.26 11.48
C VAL A 13 -3.22 9.32 10.55
N ALA A 14 -2.44 9.86 9.61
CA ALA A 14 -1.69 9.11 8.61
C ALA A 14 -0.27 9.69 8.42
N THR A 15 0.58 9.57 9.43
CA THR A 15 1.94 10.16 9.42
C THR A 15 3.07 9.16 9.12
N HIS A 16 2.74 7.99 8.57
CA HIS A 16 3.66 6.91 8.22
C HIS A 16 4.25 7.05 6.79
N CYS A 17 4.83 5.98 6.26
CA CYS A 17 5.28 5.90 4.88
C CYS A 17 4.09 5.82 3.90
N ILE A 18 4.37 5.85 2.59
CA ILE A 18 3.36 5.88 1.53
C ILE A 18 2.45 4.64 1.58
N GLY A 19 3.02 3.43 1.67
CA GLY A 19 2.24 2.18 1.71
C GLY A 19 1.30 2.10 2.92
N ASP A 20 1.81 2.45 4.10
CA ASP A 20 0.98 2.57 5.31
C ASP A 20 -0.16 3.57 5.14
N SER A 21 0.12 4.73 4.54
CA SER A 21 -0.86 5.78 4.35
C SER A 21 -1.94 5.37 3.35
N LEU A 22 -1.58 4.61 2.30
CA LEU A 22 -2.54 4.02 1.37
C LEU A 22 -3.50 3.06 2.07
N LEU A 23 -3.02 2.20 2.98
CA LEU A 23 -3.90 1.31 3.76
C LEU A 23 -4.88 2.10 4.65
N ILE A 24 -4.48 3.28 5.13
CA ILE A 24 -5.35 4.18 5.90
C ILE A 24 -6.44 4.82 5.02
N SER A 25 -6.32 4.85 3.69
CA SER A 25 -7.40 5.37 2.82
C SER A 25 -8.72 4.60 2.95
N ALA A 26 -8.68 3.35 3.42
CA ALA A 26 -9.89 2.60 3.75
C ALA A 26 -10.67 3.19 4.94
N PHE A 27 -9.98 3.84 5.90
CA PHE A 27 -10.65 4.62 6.95
C PHE A 27 -11.41 5.79 6.35
N THR A 28 -10.73 6.61 5.54
CA THR A 28 -11.34 7.82 4.97
C THR A 28 -12.52 7.44 4.09
N HIS A 29 -12.40 6.38 3.30
CA HIS A 29 -13.49 5.88 2.46
C HIS A 29 -14.70 5.41 3.27
N SER A 30 -14.49 4.56 4.28
CA SER A 30 -15.56 4.06 5.14
C SER A 30 -16.23 5.19 5.92
N LEU A 31 -15.45 6.13 6.46
CA LEU A 31 -15.96 7.29 7.18
C LEU A 31 -16.74 8.24 6.28
N ARG A 32 -16.30 8.48 5.03
CA ARG A 32 -17.06 9.29 4.07
C ARG A 32 -18.40 8.66 3.75
N LYS A 33 -18.46 7.34 3.60
CA LYS A 33 -19.73 6.63 3.36
C LYS A 33 -20.67 6.68 4.57
N ALA A 34 -20.14 6.56 5.78
CA ALA A 34 -20.92 6.63 7.01
C ALA A 34 -21.36 8.06 7.38
N PHE A 35 -20.53 9.06 7.08
CA PHE A 35 -20.77 10.47 7.41
C PHE A 35 -20.58 11.37 6.17
N PRO A 36 -21.50 11.33 5.18
CA PRO A 36 -21.32 11.99 3.89
C PRO A 36 -21.11 13.51 3.98
N THR A 37 -21.71 14.16 4.97
CA THR A 37 -21.65 15.62 5.18
C THR A 37 -20.55 16.07 6.14
N ALA A 38 -19.84 15.14 6.78
CA ALA A 38 -18.79 15.50 7.73
C ALA A 38 -17.57 16.06 6.98
N THR A 39 -16.86 16.99 7.61
CA THR A 39 -15.52 17.35 7.18
C THR A 39 -14.54 16.25 7.65
N ILE A 40 -13.82 15.64 6.72
CA ILE A 40 -12.83 14.59 6.95
C ILE A 40 -11.47 15.12 6.53
N ASP A 41 -10.68 15.52 7.52
CA ASP A 41 -9.31 15.99 7.32
C ASP A 41 -8.32 14.84 7.62
N VAL A 42 -7.14 14.88 7.02
CA VAL A 42 -6.07 13.90 7.29
C VAL A 42 -4.83 14.60 7.82
N LEU A 43 -4.36 14.18 9.01
CA LEU A 43 -3.09 14.64 9.59
C LEU A 43 -1.94 13.87 8.94
N VAL A 44 -1.11 14.57 8.18
CA VAL A 44 -0.06 13.98 7.35
C VAL A 44 1.31 14.57 7.62
N ASN A 45 2.37 13.83 7.26
CA ASN A 45 3.69 14.40 7.07
C ASN A 45 3.81 14.97 5.63
N ALA A 46 4.98 15.53 5.28
CA ALA A 46 5.24 16.10 3.95
C ALA A 46 5.00 15.14 2.75
N ARG A 47 4.87 13.83 2.96
CA ARG A 47 4.59 12.83 1.92
C ARG A 47 3.11 12.51 1.76
N GLY A 48 2.25 12.94 2.68
CA GLY A 48 0.83 12.59 2.62
C GLY A 48 0.09 13.21 1.45
N GLU A 49 0.56 14.34 0.93
CA GLU A 49 0.06 14.94 -0.32
C GLU A 49 0.07 13.94 -1.47
N MET A 50 1.13 13.13 -1.57
CA MET A 50 1.26 12.12 -2.63
C MET A 50 0.17 11.06 -2.59
N VAL A 51 -0.41 10.79 -1.41
CA VAL A 51 -1.39 9.71 -1.18
C VAL A 51 -2.82 10.24 -1.12
N PHE A 52 -3.02 11.37 -0.42
CA PHE A 52 -4.35 11.89 -0.12
C PHE A 52 -4.70 13.16 -0.91
N GLY A 53 -3.76 13.79 -1.63
CA GLY A 53 -3.99 15.07 -2.32
C GLY A 53 -5.09 15.01 -3.39
N THR A 54 -5.31 13.83 -3.99
CA THR A 54 -6.38 13.59 -4.96
C THR A 54 -7.45 12.61 -4.45
N ASN A 55 -7.45 12.32 -3.15
CA ASN A 55 -8.41 11.39 -2.56
C ASN A 55 -9.80 12.08 -2.41
N PRO A 56 -10.86 11.59 -3.07
CA PRO A 56 -12.17 12.22 -3.07
C PRO A 56 -12.91 12.16 -1.73
N ASP A 57 -12.44 11.33 -0.79
CA ASP A 57 -13.06 11.19 0.53
C ASP A 57 -12.51 12.19 1.55
N VAL A 58 -11.43 12.92 1.21
CA VAL A 58 -10.69 13.83 2.08
C VAL A 58 -10.93 15.29 1.70
N ASP A 59 -11.32 16.13 2.68
CA ASP A 59 -11.59 17.55 2.46
C ASP A 59 -10.33 18.42 2.54
N SER A 60 -9.43 18.13 3.48
CA SER A 60 -8.16 18.85 3.58
C SER A 60 -7.04 18.04 4.24
N LEU A 61 -5.80 18.38 3.88
CA LEU A 61 -4.61 17.82 4.52
C LEU A 61 -4.08 18.78 5.58
N VAL A 62 -3.86 18.25 6.78
CA VAL A 62 -3.26 18.96 7.90
C VAL A 62 -1.81 18.51 8.00
N GLU A 63 -0.89 19.32 7.50
CA GLU A 63 0.53 18.96 7.56
C GLU A 63 1.10 19.19 8.97
N ILE A 64 1.82 18.18 9.46
CA ILE A 64 2.59 18.24 10.70
C ILE A 64 4.06 17.88 10.45
N PRO A 65 5.02 18.76 10.81
CA PRO A 65 6.44 18.46 10.62
C PRO A 65 6.90 17.32 11.55
N PRO A 66 7.93 16.53 11.16
CA PRO A 66 8.42 15.39 11.94
C PRO A 66 8.82 15.73 13.39
N ARG A 67 9.27 16.98 13.62
CA ARG A 67 9.64 17.52 14.92
C ARG A 67 8.77 18.74 15.24
N ALA A 68 7.45 18.51 15.30
CA ALA A 68 6.48 19.56 15.61
C ALA A 68 6.73 20.19 16.98
N SER A 69 6.75 21.52 16.98
CA SER A 69 6.85 22.35 18.18
C SER A 69 5.46 22.71 18.72
N VAL A 70 5.40 23.30 19.91
CA VAL A 70 4.15 23.82 20.49
C VAL A 70 3.50 24.88 19.57
N LYS A 71 4.31 25.64 18.82
CA LYS A 71 3.80 26.62 17.85
C LYS A 71 3.05 25.95 16.70
N ASP A 72 3.53 24.80 16.23
CA ASP A 72 2.86 24.03 15.18
C ASP A 72 1.51 23.51 15.65
N TYR A 73 1.44 22.95 16.87
CA TYR A 73 0.18 22.51 17.46
C TYR A 73 -0.82 23.66 17.64
N TYR A 74 -0.35 24.81 18.14
CA TYR A 74 -1.18 26.00 18.29
C TYR A 74 -1.69 26.51 16.94
N ARG A 75 -0.84 26.54 15.90
CA ARG A 75 -1.24 26.92 14.54
C ARG A 75 -2.36 26.00 14.02
N ILE A 76 -2.18 24.68 14.14
CA ILE A 76 -3.18 23.71 13.68
C ILE A 76 -4.50 23.89 14.44
N LEU A 77 -4.44 24.03 15.78
CA LEU A 77 -5.64 24.27 16.60
C LEU A 77 -6.33 25.60 16.29
N LYS A 78 -5.55 26.66 15.99
CA LYS A 78 -6.11 27.97 15.64
C LYS A 78 -6.81 27.93 14.28
N THR A 79 -6.25 27.21 13.30
CA THR A 79 -6.80 27.12 11.94
C THR A 79 -7.98 26.14 11.85
N HIS A 80 -7.83 24.93 12.40
CA HIS A 80 -8.80 23.86 12.24
C HIS A 80 -9.70 23.66 13.47
N GLY A 81 -9.34 24.18 14.64
CA GLY A 81 -10.03 23.87 15.89
C GLY A 81 -9.79 22.43 16.35
N ARG A 82 -10.63 21.95 17.27
CA ARG A 82 -10.67 20.54 17.68
C ARG A 82 -11.72 19.78 16.88
N TYR A 83 -11.40 18.55 16.55
CA TYR A 83 -12.24 17.60 15.84
C TYR A 83 -13.19 16.88 16.80
N ASP A 84 -14.38 16.54 16.33
CA ASP A 84 -15.34 15.74 17.10
C ASP A 84 -14.82 14.33 17.32
N LEU A 85 -14.17 13.76 16.29
CA LEU A 85 -13.50 12.47 16.32
C LEU A 85 -12.10 12.57 15.73
N VAL A 86 -11.10 12.04 16.43
CA VAL A 86 -9.81 11.67 15.83
C VAL A 86 -9.72 10.16 15.76
N VAL A 87 -9.34 9.63 14.61
CA VAL A 87 -9.10 8.20 14.37
C VAL A 87 -7.60 7.98 14.17
N ASN A 88 -7.00 7.14 15.01
CA ASN A 88 -5.58 6.85 15.00
C ASN A 88 -5.28 5.35 15.08
N GLU A 89 -5.07 4.74 13.93
CA GLU A 89 -4.63 3.34 13.81
C GLU A 89 -3.20 3.13 14.31
N MET A 90 -2.38 4.19 14.26
CA MET A 90 -0.96 4.09 14.53
C MET A 90 -0.69 3.79 16.01
N LEU A 91 0.14 2.79 16.28
CA LEU A 91 0.40 2.27 17.63
C LEU A 91 1.42 3.09 18.44
N ASN A 92 1.98 4.16 17.87
CA ASN A 92 3.06 4.94 18.48
C ASN A 92 2.57 6.10 19.36
N ASP A 93 3.35 6.44 20.38
CA ASP A 93 2.96 7.42 21.41
C ASP A 93 2.77 8.84 20.86
N ARG A 94 3.59 9.23 19.86
CA ARG A 94 3.49 10.56 19.24
C ARG A 94 2.12 10.79 18.60
N THR A 95 1.57 9.78 17.93
CA THR A 95 0.24 9.87 17.30
C THR A 95 -0.91 9.81 18.29
N ALA A 96 -0.73 9.13 19.42
CA ALA A 96 -1.67 9.19 20.54
C ALA A 96 -1.74 10.62 21.11
N ILE A 97 -0.60 11.32 21.22
CA ILE A 97 -0.56 12.73 21.65
C ILE A 97 -1.32 13.62 20.65
N TYR A 98 -1.17 13.41 19.34
CA TYR A 98 -1.95 14.16 18.34
C TYR A 98 -3.45 13.97 18.55
N SER A 99 -3.87 12.72 18.81
CA SER A 99 -5.26 12.41 19.13
C SER A 99 -5.74 13.19 20.36
N PHE A 100 -4.95 13.23 21.44
CA PHE A 100 -5.27 13.97 22.66
C PHE A 100 -5.42 15.48 22.42
N ILE A 101 -4.49 16.08 21.67
CA ILE A 101 -4.48 17.52 21.39
C ILE A 101 -5.66 17.91 20.50
N PHE A 102 -5.89 17.17 19.41
CA PHE A 102 -6.83 17.60 18.36
C PHE A 102 -8.24 17.04 18.52
N GLY A 103 -8.48 15.96 19.27
CA GLY A 103 -9.77 15.25 19.27
C GLY A 103 -10.59 15.35 20.56
N LYS A 104 -11.90 15.62 20.43
CA LYS A 104 -12.86 15.53 21.55
C LYS A 104 -13.11 14.06 21.91
N LYS A 105 -13.54 13.26 20.93
CA LYS A 105 -13.49 11.79 20.98
C LYS A 105 -12.28 11.28 20.20
N ARG A 106 -11.72 10.16 20.65
CA ARG A 106 -10.42 9.64 20.17
C ARG A 106 -10.52 8.14 20.06
N LEU A 107 -10.60 7.64 18.83
CA LEU A 107 -10.61 6.23 18.49
C LEU A 107 -9.18 5.80 18.15
N GLY A 108 -8.63 4.82 18.88
CA GLY A 108 -7.26 4.37 18.65
C GLY A 108 -7.06 2.86 18.78
N ALA A 109 -5.90 2.40 18.31
CA ALA A 109 -5.42 1.05 18.57
C ALA A 109 -4.29 1.05 19.61
N ILE A 110 -4.22 0.01 20.42
CA ILE A 110 -3.21 -0.17 21.47
C ILE A 110 -2.57 -1.55 21.36
N ASP A 111 -1.24 -1.58 21.31
CA ASP A 111 -0.43 -2.74 21.60
C ASP A 111 -0.08 -2.75 23.10
N GLU A 112 -0.59 -3.75 23.84
CA GLU A 112 -0.35 -3.90 25.29
C GLU A 112 1.06 -4.42 25.61
N SER A 113 1.79 -4.93 24.62
CA SER A 113 3.17 -5.37 24.80
C SER A 113 4.18 -4.21 24.83
N LEU A 114 3.78 -3.03 24.37
CA LEU A 114 4.63 -1.84 24.36
C LEU A 114 4.57 -1.08 25.69
N SER A 115 5.73 -0.57 26.12
CA SER A 115 5.83 0.36 27.25
C SER A 115 4.94 1.59 27.00
N GLY A 116 4.16 2.00 28.01
CA GLY A 116 3.27 3.16 27.90
C GLY A 116 1.85 2.87 27.41
N ALA A 117 1.49 1.60 27.16
CA ALA A 117 0.12 1.20 26.78
C ALA A 117 -0.97 1.73 27.72
N TRP A 118 -0.69 1.79 29.03
CA TRP A 118 -1.64 2.32 30.02
C TRP A 118 -1.98 3.80 29.81
N VAL A 119 -1.00 4.62 29.38
CA VAL A 119 -1.23 6.04 29.07
C VAL A 119 -2.14 6.15 27.86
N LYS A 120 -1.92 5.32 26.83
CA LYS A 120 -2.75 5.30 25.63
C LYS A 120 -4.21 4.92 25.93
N LYS A 121 -4.47 4.03 26.90
CA LYS A 121 -5.83 3.73 27.39
C LYS A 121 -6.52 4.93 28.02
N LEU A 122 -5.77 5.81 28.68
CA LEU A 122 -6.30 7.05 29.25
C LEU A 122 -6.51 8.14 28.17
N ILE A 123 -5.68 8.12 27.12
CA ILE A 123 -5.83 9.02 25.98
C ILE A 123 -7.10 8.67 25.20
N TYR A 124 -7.26 7.44 24.73
CA TYR A 124 -8.35 7.09 23.81
C TYR A 124 -9.70 6.96 24.53
N THR A 125 -10.75 7.54 23.94
CA THR A 125 -12.13 7.36 24.44
C THR A 125 -12.72 6.03 23.99
N HIS A 126 -12.33 5.57 22.81
CA HIS A 126 -12.66 4.26 22.26
C HIS A 126 -11.36 3.62 21.79
N TYR A 127 -11.15 2.35 22.08
CA TYR A 127 -9.97 1.68 21.60
C TYR A 127 -10.20 0.21 21.38
N ILE A 128 -9.39 -0.34 20.48
CA ILE A 128 -9.20 -1.78 20.36
C ILE A 128 -7.80 -2.15 20.84
N LYS A 129 -7.66 -3.43 21.19
CA LYS A 129 -6.35 -4.05 21.39
C LYS A 129 -5.90 -4.70 20.10
N GLU A 130 -4.62 -4.58 19.79
CA GLU A 130 -3.99 -5.39 18.75
C GLU A 130 -4.12 -6.87 19.14
N GLN A 131 -4.67 -7.70 18.24
CA GLN A 131 -4.94 -9.10 18.55
C GLN A 131 -3.67 -9.96 18.48
N HIS A 132 -2.80 -9.66 17.51
CA HIS A 132 -1.54 -10.35 17.32
C HIS A 132 -0.53 -9.43 16.62
N ARG A 133 0.76 -9.70 16.85
CA ARG A 133 1.92 -8.88 16.44
C ARG A 133 2.01 -8.56 14.93
N PHE A 134 1.24 -9.23 14.09
CA PHE A 134 1.24 -9.08 12.61
C PHE A 134 -0.17 -8.95 12.03
N GLU A 135 -1.06 -8.31 12.77
CA GLU A 135 -2.39 -7.99 12.26
C GLU A 135 -2.31 -7.08 11.04
N HIS A 136 -2.99 -7.48 9.97
CA HIS A 136 -3.11 -6.63 8.80
C HIS A 136 -3.80 -5.31 9.18
N LYS A 137 -3.28 -4.20 8.67
CA LYS A 137 -3.81 -2.87 9.00
C LYS A 137 -5.29 -2.73 8.63
N MET A 138 -5.70 -3.30 7.51
CA MET A 138 -7.11 -3.31 7.07
C MET A 138 -8.03 -4.05 8.04
N SER A 139 -7.58 -5.18 8.60
CA SER A 139 -8.33 -5.90 9.64
C SER A 139 -8.47 -5.07 10.91
N ARG A 140 -7.38 -4.39 11.30
CA ARG A 140 -7.41 -3.45 12.42
C ARG A 140 -8.35 -2.27 12.17
N VAL A 141 -8.31 -1.69 10.96
CA VAL A 141 -9.22 -0.63 10.51
C VAL A 141 -10.66 -1.07 10.69
N ALA A 142 -11.01 -2.27 10.22
CA ALA A 142 -12.35 -2.81 10.34
C ALA A 142 -12.83 -2.91 11.79
N ARG A 143 -11.99 -3.49 12.67
CA ARG A 143 -12.32 -3.59 14.11
C ARG A 143 -12.43 -2.23 14.78
N MET A 144 -11.61 -1.25 14.39
CA MET A 144 -11.71 0.11 14.94
C MET A 144 -13.03 0.76 14.56
N LEU A 145 -13.43 0.68 13.29
CA LEU A 145 -14.68 1.26 12.80
C LEU A 145 -15.91 0.60 13.45
N ASP A 146 -15.86 -0.71 13.70
CA ASP A 146 -16.92 -1.44 14.42
C ASP A 146 -17.18 -0.86 15.83
N THR A 147 -16.15 -0.38 16.54
CA THR A 147 -16.32 0.23 17.88
C THR A 147 -17.14 1.53 17.90
N ILE A 148 -17.40 2.11 16.72
CA ILE A 148 -18.23 3.31 16.55
C ILE A 148 -19.41 3.04 15.61
N ASP A 149 -19.81 1.77 15.46
CA ASP A 149 -20.92 1.31 14.63
C ASP A 149 -20.79 1.71 13.14
N VAL A 150 -19.56 1.79 12.63
CA VAL A 150 -19.28 2.09 11.22
C VAL A 150 -18.88 0.81 10.51
N ASN A 151 -19.61 0.45 9.44
CA ASN A 151 -19.23 -0.65 8.58
C ASN A 151 -17.94 -0.32 7.80
N CYS A 152 -16.97 -1.22 7.83
CA CYS A 152 -15.73 -1.06 7.09
C CYS A 152 -15.92 -1.47 5.63
N ILE A 153 -15.62 -0.54 4.73
CA ILE A 153 -15.48 -0.80 3.31
C ILE A 153 -13.98 -0.95 3.08
N ALA A 154 -13.51 -2.20 3.07
CA ALA A 154 -12.10 -2.55 3.02
C ALA A 154 -11.51 -2.38 1.61
N ARG A 155 -11.67 -1.18 1.05
CA ARG A 155 -11.19 -0.78 -0.27
C ARG A 155 -10.21 0.37 -0.13
N LEU A 156 -9.06 0.24 -0.78
CA LEU A 156 -8.10 1.34 -0.88
C LEU A 156 -8.56 2.34 -1.93
N VAL A 157 -8.26 3.62 -1.68
CA VAL A 157 -8.47 4.71 -2.61
C VAL A 157 -7.11 5.24 -3.02
N SER A 158 -6.62 4.73 -4.15
CA SER A 158 -5.33 5.13 -4.70
C SER A 158 -5.42 6.55 -5.32
N PRO A 159 -4.38 7.38 -5.18
CA PRO A 159 -4.36 8.73 -5.74
C PRO A 159 -4.37 8.68 -7.26
N GLU A 160 -5.18 9.51 -7.92
CA GLU A 160 -5.26 9.56 -9.38
C GLU A 160 -4.91 10.94 -9.92
N GLU A 161 -4.12 10.96 -11.00
CA GLU A 161 -3.79 12.15 -11.78
C GLU A 161 -3.65 11.74 -13.25
N LEU A 162 -4.15 12.56 -14.17
CA LEU A 162 -4.10 12.26 -15.61
C LEU A 162 -2.65 12.05 -16.08
N LEU A 163 -2.46 11.02 -16.92
CA LEU A 163 -1.17 10.73 -17.53
C LEU A 163 -0.74 11.88 -18.47
N PRO A 164 0.55 12.27 -18.47
CA PRO A 164 1.07 13.19 -19.46
C PRO A 164 0.84 12.67 -20.88
N SER A 165 0.40 13.53 -21.80
CA SER A 165 0.07 13.13 -23.18
C SER A 165 1.25 12.47 -23.92
N ALA A 166 2.49 12.84 -23.57
CA ALA A 166 3.70 12.25 -24.14
C ALA A 166 3.91 10.80 -23.72
N VAL A 167 3.52 10.45 -22.49
CA VAL A 167 3.53 9.06 -22.01
C VAL A 167 2.39 8.29 -22.64
N GLN A 168 1.17 8.83 -22.60
CA GLN A 168 -0.03 8.17 -23.12
C GLN A 168 0.11 7.72 -24.58
N LYS A 169 0.75 8.53 -25.43
CA LYS A 169 0.99 8.20 -26.86
C LYS A 169 1.97 7.05 -27.09
N ARG A 170 2.81 6.72 -26.10
CA ARG A 170 3.78 5.61 -26.18
C ARG A 170 3.24 4.31 -25.59
N LEU A 171 2.15 4.37 -24.82
CA LEU A 171 1.58 3.19 -24.21
C LEU A 171 0.89 2.33 -25.29
N PRO A 172 1.08 1.00 -25.26
CA PRO A 172 0.32 0.08 -26.08
C PRO A 172 -1.15 0.03 -25.64
N SER A 173 -2.03 -0.54 -26.46
CA SER A 173 -3.47 -0.67 -26.17
C SER A 173 -3.78 -1.57 -24.97
N ASN A 174 -2.96 -2.59 -24.77
CA ASN A 174 -3.06 -3.61 -23.74
C ASN A 174 -1.65 -3.84 -23.18
N TYR A 175 -1.47 -3.87 -21.87
CA TYR A 175 -0.17 -4.02 -21.23
C TYR A 175 -0.27 -4.47 -19.79
N ILE A 176 0.81 -5.08 -19.31
CA ILE A 176 1.06 -5.30 -17.88
C ILE A 176 2.08 -4.26 -17.41
N VAL A 177 1.84 -3.69 -16.23
CA VAL A 177 2.83 -2.85 -15.55
C VAL A 177 3.77 -3.74 -14.76
N VAL A 178 5.08 -3.63 -15.04
CA VAL A 178 6.13 -4.24 -14.21
C VAL A 178 6.79 -3.13 -13.40
N HIS A 179 6.87 -3.31 -12.09
CA HIS A 179 7.63 -2.43 -11.20
C HIS A 179 8.71 -3.26 -10.49
N ALA A 180 9.92 -3.25 -11.02
CA ALA A 180 11.04 -4.01 -10.48
C ALA A 180 11.67 -3.41 -9.19
N PRO A 181 11.76 -2.08 -9.01
CA PRO A 181 12.39 -1.50 -7.83
C PRO A 181 11.63 -1.76 -6.53
N SER A 182 12.37 -1.85 -5.43
CA SER A 182 11.85 -1.90 -4.07
C SER A 182 12.45 -0.79 -3.22
N SER A 183 11.63 -0.20 -2.34
CA SER A 183 12.10 0.82 -1.41
C SER A 183 13.09 0.33 -0.36
N ASN A 184 13.19 -0.99 -0.19
CA ASN A 184 14.07 -1.64 0.78
C ASN A 184 14.91 -2.71 0.05
N GLU A 185 16.23 -2.64 0.21
CA GLU A 185 17.20 -3.50 -0.46
C GLU A 185 16.96 -4.99 -0.16
N ILE A 186 16.53 -5.34 1.05
CA ILE A 186 16.21 -6.73 1.43
C ILE A 186 14.96 -7.30 0.73
N LYS A 187 14.22 -6.44 0.01
CA LYS A 187 13.08 -6.79 -0.83
C LYS A 187 13.40 -6.66 -2.33
N GLN A 188 14.61 -6.26 -2.69
CA GLN A 188 15.00 -6.11 -4.08
C GLN A 188 15.25 -7.47 -4.72
N TRP A 189 14.34 -7.91 -5.59
CA TRP A 189 14.49 -9.17 -6.33
C TRP A 189 15.61 -9.04 -7.39
N PRO A 190 16.36 -10.12 -7.71
CA PRO A 190 17.50 -10.04 -8.60
C PRO A 190 17.17 -9.44 -9.96
N VAL A 191 18.00 -8.50 -10.41
CA VAL A 191 17.86 -7.87 -11.73
C VAL A 191 17.84 -8.92 -12.85
N SER A 192 18.70 -9.94 -12.78
CA SER A 192 18.72 -11.03 -13.76
C SER A 192 17.40 -11.81 -13.81
N TYR A 193 16.68 -11.91 -12.68
CA TYR A 193 15.39 -12.58 -12.64
C TYR A 193 14.29 -11.73 -13.26
N TRP A 194 14.33 -10.40 -13.05
CA TRP A 194 13.44 -9.47 -13.76
C TRP A 194 13.66 -9.51 -15.28
N VAL A 195 14.93 -9.52 -15.73
CA VAL A 195 15.29 -9.65 -17.15
C VAL A 195 14.71 -10.94 -17.74
N GLU A 196 14.87 -12.08 -17.05
CA GLU A 196 14.33 -13.36 -17.50
C GLU A 196 12.79 -13.33 -17.59
N VAL A 197 12.10 -12.81 -16.56
CA VAL A 197 10.64 -12.68 -16.57
C VAL A 197 10.17 -11.82 -17.74
N ILE A 198 10.76 -10.63 -17.91
CA ILE A 198 10.37 -9.70 -18.98
C ILE A 198 10.58 -10.33 -20.36
N ASN A 199 11.73 -10.98 -20.60
CA ASN A 199 12.00 -11.67 -21.86
C ASN A 199 10.98 -12.78 -22.15
N ARG A 200 10.62 -13.57 -21.13
CA ARG A 200 9.65 -14.66 -21.26
C ARG A 200 8.23 -14.14 -21.53
N LEU A 201 7.82 -13.06 -20.87
CA LEU A 201 6.51 -12.44 -21.10
C LEU A 201 6.43 -11.78 -22.48
N ILE A 202 7.48 -11.07 -22.93
CA ILE A 202 7.54 -10.52 -24.29
C ILE A 202 7.43 -11.65 -25.32
N SER A 203 8.19 -12.74 -25.14
CA SER A 203 8.15 -13.91 -26.03
C SER A 203 6.79 -14.61 -26.04
N ALA A 204 6.02 -14.51 -24.96
CA ALA A 204 4.66 -15.02 -24.84
C ALA A 204 3.59 -14.06 -25.43
N GLY A 205 3.99 -12.88 -25.94
CA GLY A 205 3.10 -11.93 -26.62
C GLY A 205 2.60 -10.77 -25.76
N TYR A 206 3.09 -10.62 -24.53
CA TYR A 206 2.69 -9.51 -23.65
C TYR A 206 3.37 -8.20 -24.05
N ASN A 207 2.65 -7.09 -23.93
CA ASN A 207 3.28 -5.78 -23.86
C ASN A 207 3.55 -5.42 -22.39
N ILE A 208 4.75 -4.93 -22.12
CA ILE A 208 5.24 -4.62 -20.79
C ILE A 208 5.54 -3.12 -20.70
N VAL A 209 4.96 -2.48 -19.68
CA VAL A 209 5.33 -1.12 -19.29
C VAL A 209 6.14 -1.19 -18.01
N LEU A 210 7.44 -0.88 -18.11
CA LEU A 210 8.35 -0.85 -16.98
C LEU A 210 8.26 0.51 -16.27
N SER A 211 7.94 0.49 -14.99
CA SER A 211 7.79 1.68 -14.16
C SER A 211 8.92 1.81 -13.14
N GLY A 212 9.21 3.05 -12.73
CA GLY A 212 10.20 3.39 -11.71
C GLY A 212 10.12 4.88 -11.39
N ALA A 213 10.42 5.26 -10.15
CA ALA A 213 10.49 6.67 -9.78
C ALA A 213 11.79 7.33 -10.26
N LYS A 214 11.84 8.66 -10.29
CA LYS A 214 13.05 9.43 -10.55
C LYS A 214 13.94 9.47 -9.29
N LEU A 215 14.48 8.32 -8.94
CA LEU A 215 15.35 8.09 -7.80
C LEU A 215 16.52 7.22 -8.26
N GLU A 216 17.73 7.53 -7.82
CA GLU A 216 18.97 6.84 -8.23
C GLU A 216 18.86 5.31 -8.16
N ARG A 217 18.22 4.78 -7.10
CA ARG A 217 17.97 3.34 -6.95
C ARG A 217 17.11 2.79 -8.10
N ASP A 218 15.97 3.43 -8.36
CA ASP A 218 15.00 2.97 -9.36
C ASP A 218 15.60 3.10 -10.76
N GLU A 219 16.30 4.21 -11.03
CA GLU A 219 17.03 4.44 -12.29
C GLU A 219 18.06 3.34 -12.51
N THR A 220 18.91 3.07 -11.51
CA THR A 220 19.93 2.00 -11.58
C THR A 220 19.32 0.64 -11.93
N ILE A 221 18.26 0.23 -11.23
CA ILE A 221 17.64 -1.09 -11.44
C ILE A 221 17.00 -1.16 -12.82
N VAL A 222 16.21 -0.15 -13.20
CA VAL A 222 15.44 -0.17 -14.44
C VAL A 222 16.36 -0.05 -15.66
N GLU A 223 17.39 0.79 -15.61
CA GLU A 223 18.39 0.89 -16.69
C GLU A 223 19.21 -0.40 -16.85
N GLN A 224 19.55 -1.07 -15.75
CA GLN A 224 20.21 -2.39 -15.82
C GLN A 224 19.30 -3.44 -16.47
N ILE A 225 17.99 -3.41 -16.24
CA ILE A 225 17.03 -4.29 -16.90
C ILE A 225 16.97 -3.97 -18.39
N ILE A 226 16.76 -2.69 -18.75
CA ILE A 226 16.61 -2.25 -20.15
C ILE A 226 17.85 -2.59 -20.98
N SER A 227 19.06 -2.43 -20.42
CA SER A 227 20.31 -2.75 -21.12
C SER A 227 20.56 -4.24 -21.36
N GLN A 228 19.82 -5.14 -20.67
CA GLN A 228 19.96 -6.60 -20.78
C GLN A 228 18.79 -7.27 -21.51
N VAL A 229 17.65 -6.59 -21.66
CA VAL A 229 16.52 -7.05 -22.46
C VAL A 229 16.76 -6.66 -23.92
N PRO A 230 16.64 -7.59 -24.89
CA PRO A 230 16.74 -7.24 -26.31
C PRO A 230 15.74 -6.16 -26.70
N GLU A 231 16.14 -5.27 -27.61
CA GLU A 231 15.26 -4.20 -28.11
C GLU A 231 13.96 -4.79 -28.66
N SER A 232 12.83 -4.30 -28.16
CA SER A 232 11.50 -4.78 -28.52
C SER A 232 10.47 -3.67 -28.42
N ASN A 233 9.59 -3.57 -29.42
CA ASN A 233 8.45 -2.64 -29.40
C ASN A 233 7.41 -3.00 -28.32
N GLN A 234 7.49 -4.20 -27.73
CA GLN A 234 6.62 -4.64 -26.65
C GLN A 234 7.10 -4.16 -25.26
N LEU A 235 8.29 -3.58 -25.15
CA LEU A 235 8.82 -3.04 -23.89
C LEU A 235 8.86 -1.51 -23.93
N VAL A 236 8.06 -0.88 -23.09
CA VAL A 236 8.05 0.58 -22.92
C VAL A 236 8.50 0.91 -21.49
N SER A 237 9.49 1.79 -21.35
CA SER A 237 9.85 2.35 -20.05
C SER A 237 9.21 3.72 -19.84
N VAL A 238 8.73 3.94 -18.62
CA VAL A 238 8.26 5.26 -18.11
C VAL A 238 9.05 5.68 -16.87
N LEU A 239 10.27 5.17 -16.72
CA LEU A 239 11.18 5.45 -15.61
C LEU A 239 11.31 6.96 -15.38
N GLY A 240 10.97 7.41 -14.17
CA GLY A 240 11.15 8.80 -13.75
C GLY A 240 10.24 9.82 -14.44
N GLU A 241 9.29 9.36 -15.26
CA GLU A 241 8.38 10.24 -16.02
C GLU A 241 7.07 10.54 -15.31
N LEU A 242 6.69 9.72 -14.31
CA LEU A 242 5.37 9.77 -13.68
C LEU A 242 5.44 10.11 -12.19
N SER A 243 4.48 10.91 -11.73
CA SER A 243 4.16 11.07 -10.31
C SER A 243 3.57 9.77 -9.72
N LEU A 244 3.42 9.70 -8.39
CA LEU A 244 2.77 8.55 -7.75
C LEU A 244 1.30 8.40 -8.22
N ALA A 245 0.58 9.51 -8.31
CA ALA A 245 -0.81 9.55 -8.74
C ALA A 245 -0.97 9.17 -10.23
N GLN A 246 -0.04 9.62 -11.07
CA GLN A 246 0.03 9.21 -12.48
C GLN A 246 0.40 7.74 -12.64
N THR A 247 1.31 7.23 -11.81
CA THR A 247 1.64 5.79 -11.78
C THR A 247 0.41 4.96 -11.41
N SER A 248 -0.42 5.43 -10.48
CA SER A 248 -1.69 4.78 -10.15
C SER A 248 -2.63 4.71 -11.35
N VAL A 249 -2.76 5.78 -12.14
CA VAL A 249 -3.58 5.80 -13.36
C VAL A 249 -3.00 4.89 -14.45
N LEU A 250 -1.68 4.82 -14.61
CA LEU A 250 -1.04 3.84 -15.49
C LEU A 250 -1.43 2.41 -15.11
N ILE A 251 -1.39 2.09 -13.82
CA ILE A 251 -1.75 0.77 -13.26
C ILE A 251 -3.25 0.51 -13.43
N LYS A 252 -4.12 1.48 -13.13
CA LYS A 252 -5.58 1.35 -13.27
C LYS A 252 -6.02 0.90 -14.66
N HIS A 253 -5.32 1.34 -15.69
CA HIS A 253 -5.62 1.05 -17.10
C HIS A 253 -4.80 -0.09 -17.69
N SER A 254 -4.04 -0.83 -16.87
CA SER A 254 -3.30 -2.01 -17.32
C SER A 254 -4.14 -3.29 -17.19
N ASP A 255 -3.73 -4.34 -17.88
CA ASP A 255 -4.30 -5.69 -17.77
C ASP A 255 -3.81 -6.44 -16.53
N GLY A 256 -2.87 -5.83 -15.80
CA GLY A 256 -2.33 -6.36 -14.56
C GLY A 256 -1.07 -5.65 -14.08
N PHE A 257 -0.65 -5.99 -12.87
CA PHE A 257 0.56 -5.47 -12.23
C PHE A 257 1.45 -6.60 -11.71
N VAL A 258 2.77 -6.47 -11.90
CA VAL A 258 3.78 -7.37 -11.36
C VAL A 258 4.86 -6.56 -10.63
N GLY A 259 5.14 -6.89 -9.37
CA GLY A 259 6.14 -6.16 -8.59
C GLY A 259 6.37 -6.73 -7.19
N PRO A 260 7.34 -6.19 -6.44
CA PRO A 260 7.54 -6.53 -5.04
C PRO A 260 6.42 -5.95 -4.16
N ASP A 261 6.41 -6.33 -2.88
CA ASP A 261 5.58 -5.71 -1.83
C ASP A 261 6.06 -4.31 -1.44
N SER A 262 5.84 -3.37 -2.37
CA SER A 262 6.21 -1.96 -2.28
C SER A 262 5.01 -1.03 -2.57
N GLY A 263 5.25 0.28 -2.51
CA GLY A 263 4.21 1.30 -2.70
C GLY A 263 3.33 1.08 -3.94
N PRO A 264 3.90 0.87 -5.15
CA PRO A 264 3.12 0.59 -6.36
C PRO A 264 2.24 -0.67 -6.29
N GLY A 265 2.66 -1.71 -5.58
CA GLY A 265 1.81 -2.89 -5.34
C GLY A 265 0.56 -2.55 -4.50
N HIS A 266 0.69 -1.64 -3.53
CA HIS A 266 -0.45 -1.11 -2.78
C HIS A 266 -1.30 -0.14 -3.60
N LEU A 267 -0.73 0.61 -4.56
CA LEU A 267 -1.53 1.42 -5.50
C LEU A 267 -2.43 0.51 -6.35
N ALA A 268 -1.88 -0.59 -6.86
CA ALA A 268 -2.61 -1.57 -7.66
C ALA A 268 -3.82 -2.17 -6.90
N SER A 269 -3.72 -2.31 -5.58
CA SER A 269 -4.81 -2.79 -4.71
C SER A 269 -6.05 -1.89 -4.72
N GLY A 270 -5.93 -0.64 -5.18
CA GLY A 270 -7.07 0.27 -5.36
C GLY A 270 -7.96 -0.08 -6.56
N TYR A 271 -7.59 -1.08 -7.36
CA TYR A 271 -8.24 -1.42 -8.62
C TYR A 271 -8.53 -2.93 -8.73
N SER A 272 -9.50 -3.28 -9.58
CA SER A 272 -9.91 -4.66 -9.83
C SER A 272 -8.97 -5.46 -10.74
N ILE A 273 -7.81 -4.91 -11.09
CA ILE A 273 -6.84 -5.57 -11.99
C ILE A 273 -6.19 -6.78 -11.30
N PRO A 274 -5.74 -7.79 -12.06
CA PRO A 274 -4.89 -8.85 -11.51
C PRO A 274 -3.55 -8.30 -11.01
N ILE A 275 -3.04 -8.88 -9.91
CA ILE A 275 -1.77 -8.49 -9.28
C ILE A 275 -0.94 -9.74 -9.00
N VAL A 276 0.32 -9.76 -9.45
CA VAL A 276 1.32 -10.74 -9.00
C VAL A 276 2.34 -10.02 -8.12
N SER A 277 2.33 -10.31 -6.82
CA SER A 277 3.20 -9.66 -5.84
C SER A 277 4.27 -10.61 -5.32
N ILE A 278 5.52 -10.19 -5.41
CA ILE A 278 6.68 -10.91 -4.88
C ILE A 278 6.90 -10.47 -3.42
N ILE A 279 6.66 -11.37 -2.47
CA ILE A 279 6.85 -11.11 -1.04
C ILE A 279 8.16 -11.74 -0.59
N SER A 280 9.05 -10.95 0.03
CA SER A 280 10.29 -11.48 0.60
C SER A 280 10.22 -11.68 2.11
N VAL A 281 10.91 -10.84 2.88
CA VAL A 281 11.14 -10.96 4.32
C VAL A 281 9.94 -10.50 5.17
N ALA A 282 9.00 -9.79 4.56
CA ALA A 282 7.85 -9.24 5.25
C ALA A 282 6.78 -10.33 5.48
N PRO A 283 6.08 -10.29 6.62
CA PRO A 283 4.92 -11.16 6.84
C PRO A 283 3.84 -10.84 5.81
N ALA A 284 3.47 -11.84 4.99
CA ALA A 284 2.42 -11.72 3.99
C ALA A 284 1.09 -11.32 4.65
N SER A 285 0.80 -11.94 5.79
CA SER A 285 -0.34 -11.61 6.68
C SER A 285 -0.48 -10.12 7.03
N MET A 286 0.58 -9.31 7.01
CA MET A 286 0.55 -7.91 7.46
C MET A 286 0.69 -6.89 6.34
N TRP A 287 1.47 -7.20 5.31
CA TRP A 287 1.92 -6.20 4.32
C TRP A 287 1.55 -6.54 2.88
N SER A 288 0.95 -7.70 2.62
CA SER A 288 0.55 -8.04 1.27
C SER A 288 -0.50 -7.05 0.74
N PRO A 289 -0.52 -6.82 -0.58
CA PRO A 289 -1.59 -6.07 -1.25
C PRO A 289 -2.98 -6.53 -0.76
N TRP A 290 -3.90 -5.59 -0.57
CA TRP A 290 -5.25 -5.93 -0.13
C TRP A 290 -6.14 -6.14 -1.37
N PRO A 291 -6.90 -7.24 -1.47
CA PRO A 291 -7.68 -7.55 -2.65
C PRO A 291 -8.82 -6.58 -2.89
N TYR A 292 -9.16 -6.42 -4.17
CA TYR A 292 -10.29 -5.62 -4.61
C TYR A 292 -11.52 -6.53 -4.79
N GLU A 293 -12.10 -6.97 -3.68
CA GLU A 293 -13.28 -7.84 -3.67
C GLU A 293 -14.19 -7.51 -2.48
N GLU A 294 -15.51 -7.59 -2.71
CA GLU A 294 -16.54 -7.45 -1.67
C GLU A 294 -17.62 -8.54 -1.85
N PRO A 295 -18.00 -9.28 -0.79
CA PRO A 295 -17.50 -9.19 0.58
C PRO A 295 -16.12 -9.86 0.75
N ILE A 296 -15.32 -9.34 1.67
CA ILE A 296 -14.08 -10.00 2.10
C ILE A 296 -14.03 -10.12 3.63
N ASP A 297 -13.46 -11.23 4.12
CA ASP A 297 -13.26 -11.43 5.55
C ASP A 297 -12.15 -10.53 6.09
N VAL A 298 -12.55 -9.37 6.60
CA VAL A 298 -11.68 -8.41 7.30
C VAL A 298 -11.28 -8.86 8.70
N THR A 299 -11.89 -9.91 9.25
CA THR A 299 -11.69 -10.32 10.66
C THR A 299 -10.52 -11.27 10.84
N ASN A 300 -10.07 -11.92 9.77
CA ASN A 300 -8.96 -12.88 9.78
C ASN A 300 -7.81 -12.43 8.85
N ASN A 301 -6.62 -13.01 9.05
CA ASN A 301 -5.53 -12.82 8.11
C ASN A 301 -5.85 -13.53 6.79
N LEU A 302 -5.83 -12.78 5.69
CA LEU A 302 -6.10 -13.32 4.35
C LEU A 302 -4.98 -14.20 3.80
N TYR A 303 -3.75 -13.99 4.29
CA TYR A 303 -2.56 -14.61 3.75
C TYR A 303 -1.85 -15.45 4.81
N SER A 304 -1.34 -16.60 4.38
CA SER A 304 -0.50 -17.48 5.18
C SER A 304 0.98 -17.22 4.89
N ASN A 305 1.83 -17.26 5.92
CA ASN A 305 3.28 -17.14 5.73
C ASN A 305 3.88 -18.49 5.30
N GLY A 306 4.97 -18.46 4.52
CA GLY A 306 5.73 -19.67 4.17
C GLY A 306 5.07 -20.55 3.09
N VAL A 307 4.10 -20.01 2.36
CA VAL A 307 3.47 -20.66 1.21
C VAL A 307 4.09 -20.10 -0.06
N SER A 308 4.65 -20.97 -0.93
CA SER A 308 5.35 -20.52 -2.15
C SER A 308 4.48 -19.69 -3.09
N SER A 309 3.21 -20.06 -3.21
CA SER A 309 2.25 -19.42 -4.09
C SER A 309 0.86 -19.51 -3.47
N GLN A 310 0.17 -18.38 -3.35
CA GLN A 310 -1.21 -18.34 -2.86
C GLN A 310 -2.01 -17.26 -3.58
N ARG A 311 -3.31 -17.49 -3.74
CA ARG A 311 -4.22 -16.54 -4.39
C ARG A 311 -5.31 -16.10 -3.42
N VAL A 312 -5.55 -14.80 -3.36
CA VAL A 312 -6.71 -14.20 -2.72
C VAL A 312 -7.32 -13.23 -3.73
N ALA A 313 -8.54 -13.52 -4.20
CA ALA A 313 -9.23 -12.71 -5.20
C ALA A 313 -8.38 -12.46 -6.48
N ASN A 314 -8.16 -11.18 -6.80
CA ASN A 314 -7.35 -10.67 -7.89
C ASN A 314 -5.84 -10.66 -7.60
N ILE A 315 -5.38 -11.14 -6.43
CA ILE A 315 -3.97 -11.11 -6.04
C ILE A 315 -3.39 -12.52 -5.98
N ARG A 316 -2.24 -12.70 -6.64
CA ARG A 316 -1.34 -13.84 -6.50
C ARG A 316 -0.08 -13.40 -5.78
N LEU A 317 0.20 -14.00 -4.63
CA LEU A 317 1.47 -13.82 -3.93
C LEU A 317 2.43 -14.94 -4.31
N VAL A 318 3.70 -14.59 -4.48
CA VAL A 318 4.81 -15.53 -4.62
C VAL A 318 5.84 -15.25 -3.53
N GLN A 319 6.20 -16.26 -2.74
CA GLN A 319 7.09 -16.15 -1.57
C GLN A 319 8.04 -17.36 -1.49
N SER A 320 9.12 -17.26 -0.71
CA SER A 320 9.94 -18.42 -0.35
C SER A 320 9.30 -19.26 0.76
N GLU A 321 9.42 -20.59 0.66
CA GLU A 321 8.95 -21.55 1.67
C GLU A 321 9.97 -21.80 2.79
N ARG A 322 11.05 -21.01 2.85
CA ARG A 322 12.02 -21.16 3.94
C ARG A 322 11.33 -20.94 5.28
N ASN A 323 11.63 -21.82 6.24
CA ASN A 323 11.13 -21.72 7.62
C ASN A 323 11.43 -20.39 8.32
N CYS A 324 12.45 -19.65 7.84
CA CYS A 324 12.78 -18.34 8.38
C CYS A 324 11.96 -17.20 7.74
N VAL A 325 11.06 -17.45 6.79
CA VAL A 325 10.25 -16.43 6.11
C VAL A 325 8.84 -16.40 6.71
N PRO A 326 8.38 -15.27 7.24
CA PRO A 326 9.07 -13.98 7.42
C PRO A 326 10.12 -14.01 8.56
N CYS A 327 11.26 -13.33 8.36
CA CYS A 327 12.37 -13.35 9.32
C CYS A 327 12.40 -12.14 10.26
N TYR A 328 11.68 -11.08 9.90
CA TYR A 328 11.59 -9.81 10.65
C TYR A 328 12.95 -9.11 10.86
N LYS A 329 13.92 -9.35 9.97
CA LYS A 329 15.24 -8.74 10.03
C LYS A 329 15.42 -7.72 8.90
N ASN A 330 16.16 -6.67 9.19
CA ASN A 330 16.56 -5.65 8.21
C ASN A 330 17.81 -6.08 7.41
N ARG A 331 18.35 -7.28 7.65
CA ARG A 331 19.45 -7.91 6.92
C ARG A 331 19.34 -9.42 7.07
N CYS A 332 19.68 -10.17 6.02
CA CYS A 332 19.78 -11.62 6.07
C CYS A 332 20.81 -12.04 7.16
N GLN A 333 20.47 -13.07 7.93
CA GLN A 333 21.37 -13.66 8.94
C GLN A 333 21.98 -15.00 8.46
N ILE A 334 21.64 -15.43 7.25
CA ILE A 334 22.02 -16.72 6.67
C ILE A 334 23.07 -16.55 5.56
N SER A 335 23.06 -15.42 4.86
CA SER A 335 23.99 -15.11 3.77
C SER A 335 24.32 -13.62 3.79
N ASP A 336 25.54 -13.30 3.36
CA ASP A 336 26.08 -11.96 3.14
C ASP A 336 26.05 -11.56 1.65
N ASP A 337 25.44 -12.37 0.78
CA ASP A 337 25.24 -12.04 -0.62
C ASP A 337 24.36 -10.81 -0.80
N VAL A 338 24.50 -10.15 -1.96
CA VAL A 338 23.67 -8.99 -2.34
C VAL A 338 22.18 -9.31 -2.26
N TYR A 339 21.78 -10.50 -2.71
CA TYR A 339 20.40 -10.96 -2.68
C TYR A 339 20.20 -12.02 -1.60
N SER A 340 19.21 -11.83 -0.74
CA SER A 340 18.88 -12.80 0.30
C SER A 340 18.44 -14.15 -0.29
N PRO A 341 18.76 -15.30 0.33
CA PRO A 341 18.38 -16.61 -0.20
C PRO A 341 16.88 -16.78 -0.44
N CYS A 342 16.03 -16.17 0.39
CA CYS A 342 14.58 -16.18 0.19
C CYS A 342 14.12 -15.46 -1.08
N LEU A 343 14.81 -14.40 -1.52
CA LEU A 343 14.55 -13.76 -2.81
C LEU A 343 15.00 -14.64 -3.97
N GLN A 344 16.13 -15.34 -3.80
CA GLN A 344 16.68 -16.23 -4.81
C GLN A 344 15.87 -17.53 -4.98
N ASP A 345 15.14 -17.98 -3.95
CA ASP A 345 14.26 -19.16 -4.08
C ASP A 345 13.06 -18.89 -4.98
N ILE A 346 12.59 -17.64 -5.03
CA ILE A 346 11.51 -17.21 -5.92
C ILE A 346 12.10 -17.15 -7.33
N LYS A 347 11.86 -18.19 -8.13
CA LYS A 347 12.42 -18.28 -9.49
C LYS A 347 11.56 -17.54 -10.49
N PRO A 348 12.14 -17.05 -11.61
CA PRO A 348 11.39 -16.46 -12.72
C PRO A 348 10.21 -17.31 -13.19
N ASP A 349 10.37 -18.64 -13.18
CA ASP A 349 9.30 -19.57 -13.56
C ASP A 349 8.05 -19.48 -12.69
N ASN A 350 8.21 -19.24 -11.38
CA ASN A 350 7.09 -19.05 -10.47
C ASN A 350 6.30 -17.78 -10.82
N VAL A 351 7.01 -16.69 -11.13
CA VAL A 351 6.41 -15.39 -11.47
C VAL A 351 5.77 -15.43 -12.86
N VAL A 352 6.43 -16.00 -13.86
CA VAL A 352 5.88 -16.14 -15.21
C VAL A 352 4.61 -17.00 -15.17
N SER A 353 4.64 -18.15 -14.51
CA SER A 353 3.45 -19.02 -14.38
C SER A 353 2.29 -18.31 -13.69
N ALA A 354 2.58 -17.53 -12.63
CA ALA A 354 1.59 -16.70 -11.96
C ALA A 354 0.97 -15.64 -12.89
N VAL A 355 1.78 -14.99 -13.73
CA VAL A 355 1.30 -14.00 -14.70
C VAL A 355 0.42 -14.65 -15.76
N LEU A 356 0.87 -15.75 -16.36
CA LEU A 356 0.10 -16.45 -17.40
C LEU A 356 -1.27 -16.93 -16.90
N GLU A 357 -1.35 -17.34 -15.64
CA GLU A 357 -2.61 -17.78 -15.01
C GLU A 357 -3.52 -16.60 -14.63
N MET A 358 -2.96 -15.52 -14.09
CA MET A 358 -3.73 -14.39 -13.55
C MET A 358 -4.11 -13.36 -14.62
N MET A 359 -3.30 -13.25 -15.67
CA MET A 359 -3.41 -12.26 -16.74
C MET A 359 -3.33 -12.99 -18.10
N PRO A 360 -4.22 -13.95 -18.39
CA PRO A 360 -4.16 -14.67 -19.66
C PRO A 360 -4.35 -13.68 -20.81
N LEU A 361 -3.52 -13.77 -21.85
CA LEU A 361 -3.83 -13.10 -23.10
C LEU A 361 -5.13 -13.72 -23.61
N GLU A 362 -6.18 -12.91 -23.79
CA GLU A 362 -7.36 -13.37 -24.49
C GLU A 362 -6.88 -13.92 -25.84
N SER A 363 -7.15 -15.20 -26.10
CA SER A 363 -6.86 -15.77 -27.41
C SER A 363 -7.60 -14.88 -28.41
N ILE A 364 -6.83 -14.15 -29.23
CA ILE A 364 -7.34 -13.43 -30.38
C ILE A 364 -8.13 -14.48 -31.15
N ASN A 365 -9.46 -14.46 -31.00
CA ASN A 365 -10.32 -15.34 -31.78
C ASN A 365 -10.03 -15.00 -33.23
N GLU A 366 -9.57 -16.03 -33.96
CA GLU A 366 -9.31 -16.04 -35.41
C GLU A 366 -10.46 -15.44 -36.22
#